data_AF-A0A3A9JQL5-F1
#
_entry.id   AF-A0A3A9JQL5-F1
#
_cell.length_a   1.000
_cell.length_b   1.000
_cell.length_c   1.000
_cell.angle_alpha   90.00
_cell.angle_beta   90.00
_cell.angle_gamma   90.00
#
_symmetry.space_group_name_H-M   'P 1'
#
loop_
_entity.id
_entity.type
_entity.pdbx_description
1 polymer ?
#
loop_
_entity_poly.entity_id
_entity_poly.type
_entity_poly.pdbx_seq_one_letter_code
_entity_poly.pdbx_strand_id
1 'polypeptide(L)'
;MLETLKGLLHKKNEMLKDMFEHALNISTALEKNDVEQVLMILKLRQQEMGMIDEIDKKILSSFAGDFTVLWKNIKNDEELKIIYSEIQSILKKIKAQDDENMEKARKEKLKLSDDIKSVRHTGQAMRGYGVIDGRSPNFGAFIDTKK
;
A
#
# COMPACT_ATOMS: atom_id res chain seq x y z
N MET A 1 -14.53 -10.15 -31.94
CA MET A 1 -15.76 -10.40 -31.13
C MET A 1 -15.99 -9.18 -30.26
N LEU A 2 -17.18 -8.59 -30.29
CA LEU A 2 -17.57 -7.53 -29.35
C LEU A 2 -17.68 -8.18 -27.96
N GLU A 3 -16.81 -7.78 -27.01
CA GLU A 3 -16.95 -8.19 -25.61
C GLU A 3 -18.26 -7.60 -25.07
N THR A 4 -19.15 -8.43 -24.53
CA THR A 4 -20.42 -7.97 -23.96
C THR A 4 -20.18 -7.26 -22.62
N LEU A 5 -21.08 -6.34 -22.24
CA LEU A 5 -21.02 -5.66 -20.93
C LEU A 5 -20.84 -6.66 -19.78
N LYS A 6 -21.58 -7.77 -19.82
CA LYS A 6 -21.48 -8.86 -18.85
C LYS A 6 -20.07 -9.45 -18.79
N GLY A 7 -19.48 -9.76 -19.94
CA GLY A 7 -18.11 -10.28 -20.01
C GLY A 7 -17.08 -9.32 -19.42
N LEU A 8 -17.22 -8.02 -19.71
CA LEU A 8 -16.34 -6.98 -19.17
C LEU A 8 -16.48 -6.85 -17.65
N LEU A 9 -17.70 -6.87 -17.12
CA LEU A 9 -17.94 -6.79 -15.67
C LEU A 9 -17.44 -8.03 -14.92
N HIS A 10 -17.62 -9.24 -15.47
CA HIS A 10 -17.01 -10.44 -14.88
C HIS A 10 -15.49 -10.35 -14.87
N LYS A 11 -14.89 -9.95 -15.99
CA LYS A 11 -13.43 -9.78 -16.07
C LYS A 11 -12.93 -8.77 -15.03
N LYS A 12 -13.62 -7.64 -14.88
CA LYS A 12 -13.31 -6.66 -13.84
C LYS A 12 -13.42 -7.27 -12.44
N ASN A 13 -14.48 -8.04 -12.16
CA ASN A 13 -14.69 -8.67 -10.86
C ASN A 13 -13.56 -9.65 -10.52
N GLU A 14 -13.13 -10.49 -11.46
CA GLU A 14 -12.00 -11.42 -11.25
C GLU A 14 -10.70 -10.66 -10.98
N MET A 15 -10.39 -9.63 -11.78
CA MET A 15 -9.20 -8.82 -11.55
C MET A 15 -9.22 -8.09 -10.19
N LEU A 16 -10.40 -7.69 -9.70
CA LEU A 16 -10.53 -7.13 -8.36
C LEU A 16 -10.34 -8.19 -7.26
N LYS A 17 -10.64 -9.47 -7.52
CA LYS A 17 -10.30 -10.57 -6.60
C LYS A 17 -8.80 -10.75 -6.52
N ASP A 18 -8.12 -10.76 -7.66
CA ASP A 18 -6.64 -10.81 -7.70
C ASP A 18 -6.02 -9.61 -6.96
N MET A 19 -6.54 -8.39 -7.19
CA MET A 19 -6.12 -7.20 -6.44
C MET A 19 -6.32 -7.31 -4.93
N PHE A 20 -7.39 -7.97 -4.49
CA PHE A 20 -7.64 -8.22 -3.08
C PHE A 20 -6.63 -9.23 -2.50
N GLU A 21 -6.31 -10.28 -3.24
CA GLU A 21 -5.24 -11.22 -2.86
C GLU A 21 -3.89 -10.53 -2.76
N HIS A 22 -3.56 -9.62 -3.68
CA HIS A 22 -2.34 -8.80 -3.58
C HIS A 22 -2.34 -7.93 -2.32
N ALA A 23 -3.47 -7.35 -1.93
CA ALA A 23 -3.57 -6.58 -0.68
C ALA A 23 -3.29 -7.47 0.55
N LEU A 24 -3.79 -8.70 0.57
CA LEU A 24 -3.48 -9.66 1.63
C LEU A 24 -2.00 -10.05 1.62
N ASN A 25 -1.43 -10.32 0.45
CA ASN A 25 -0.02 -10.69 0.31
C ASN A 25 0.93 -9.57 0.74
N ILE A 26 0.58 -8.30 0.49
CA ILE A 26 1.32 -7.15 1.03
C ILE A 26 1.31 -7.19 2.57
N SER A 27 0.17 -7.48 3.18
CA SER A 27 0.03 -7.59 4.64
C SER A 27 0.99 -8.64 5.20
N THR A 28 1.03 -9.83 4.60
CA THR A 28 1.94 -10.91 4.98
C THR A 28 3.42 -10.56 4.76
N ALA A 29 3.75 -9.90 3.66
CA ALA A 29 5.12 -9.49 3.37
C ALA A 29 5.61 -8.40 4.35
N LEU A 30 4.74 -7.46 4.73
CA LEU A 30 5.02 -6.45 5.76
C LEU A 30 5.30 -7.11 7.13
N GLU A 31 4.53 -8.13 7.52
CA GLU A 31 4.76 -8.86 8.77
C GLU A 31 6.11 -9.60 8.80
N LYS A 32 6.59 -10.04 7.63
CA LYS A 32 7.89 -10.69 7.46
C LYS A 32 9.04 -9.70 7.26
N ASN A 33 8.76 -8.39 7.20
CA ASN A 33 9.71 -7.35 6.81
C ASN A 33 10.36 -7.62 5.43
N ASP A 34 9.65 -8.30 4.52
CA ASP A 34 10.13 -8.63 3.20
C ASP A 34 9.84 -7.48 2.21
N VAL A 35 10.75 -6.51 2.18
CA VAL A 35 10.60 -5.29 1.38
C VAL A 35 10.61 -5.60 -0.12
N GLU A 36 11.39 -6.59 -0.56
CA GLU A 36 11.46 -6.97 -1.97
C GLU A 36 10.14 -7.56 -2.45
N GLN A 37 9.53 -8.43 -1.64
CA GLN A 37 8.21 -8.99 -1.92
C GLN A 37 7.13 -7.91 -1.93
N VAL A 38 7.14 -6.97 -0.98
CA VAL A 38 6.20 -5.83 -0.98
C VAL A 38 6.32 -5.03 -2.28
N LEU A 39 7.54 -4.69 -2.71
CA LEU A 39 7.78 -3.94 -3.95
C LEU A 39 7.34 -4.71 -5.20
N MET A 40 7.58 -6.02 -5.24
CA MET A 40 7.14 -6.88 -6.34
C MET A 40 5.61 -6.87 -6.46
N ILE A 41 4.89 -7.08 -5.35
CA ILE A 41 3.43 -7.13 -5.34
C ILE A 41 2.83 -5.78 -5.75
N LEU A 42 3.39 -4.67 -5.26
CA LEU A 42 2.93 -3.32 -5.64
C LEU A 42 3.05 -3.07 -7.14
N LYS A 43 4.11 -3.55 -7.80
CA LYS A 43 4.27 -3.44 -9.26
C LYS A 43 3.22 -4.24 -10.02
N LEU A 44 2.96 -5.48 -9.62
CA LEU A 44 1.90 -6.31 -10.23
C LEU A 44 0.54 -5.63 -10.11
N ARG A 45 0.24 -5.12 -8.91
CA ARG A 45 -1.01 -4.44 -8.63
C ARG A 45 -1.19 -3.15 -9.44
N GLN A 46 -0.11 -2.40 -9.68
CA GLN A 46 -0.17 -1.22 -10.55
C GLN A 46 -0.50 -1.59 -12.01
N GLN A 47 0.03 -2.72 -12.50
CA GLN A 47 -0.30 -3.22 -13.84
C GLN A 47 -1.78 -3.62 -13.94
N GLU A 48 -2.30 -4.33 -12.93
CA GLU A 48 -3.71 -4.71 -12.86
C GLU A 48 -4.65 -3.51 -12.79
N MET A 49 -4.31 -2.49 -12.00
CA MET A 49 -5.08 -1.23 -11.96
C MET A 49 -5.19 -0.62 -13.37
N GLY A 50 -4.09 -0.56 -14.12
CA GLY A 50 -4.11 -0.08 -15.50
C GLY A 50 -5.01 -0.91 -16.41
N MET A 51 -5.03 -2.23 -16.25
CA MET A 51 -5.93 -3.09 -17.02
C MET A 51 -7.42 -2.92 -16.64
N ILE A 52 -7.72 -2.70 -15.36
CA ILE A 52 -9.07 -2.39 -14.88
C ILE A 52 -9.54 -1.04 -15.43
N ASP A 53 -8.68 -0.02 -15.45
CA ASP A 53 -8.98 1.28 -16.03
C ASP A 53 -9.33 1.16 -17.52
N GLU A 54 -8.62 0.30 -18.27
CA GLU A 54 -8.95 0.01 -19.67
C GLU A 54 -10.30 -0.71 -19.83
N ILE A 55 -10.66 -1.61 -18.91
CA ILE A 55 -11.99 -2.23 -18.89
C ILE A 55 -13.06 -1.17 -18.62
N ASP A 56 -12.86 -0.27 -17.67
CA ASP A 56 -13.80 0.80 -17.34
C ASP A 56 -14.01 1.76 -18.51
N LYS A 57 -12.93 2.12 -19.21
CA LYS A 57 -13.01 2.90 -20.45
C LYS A 57 -13.82 2.16 -21.52
N LYS A 58 -13.59 0.86 -21.73
CA LYS A 58 -14.33 0.05 -22.70
C LYS A 58 -15.82 -0.04 -22.36
N ILE A 59 -16.14 -0.31 -21.10
CA ILE A 59 -17.53 -0.32 -20.60
C ILE A 59 -18.18 1.03 -20.90
N LEU A 60 -17.58 2.13 -20.47
CA LEU A 60 -18.16 3.45 -20.62
C LEU A 60 -18.29 3.88 -22.09
N SER A 61 -17.30 3.55 -22.92
CA SER A 61 -17.32 3.83 -24.37
C SER A 61 -18.45 3.10 -25.10
N SER A 62 -18.84 1.90 -24.63
CA SER A 62 -19.98 1.14 -25.17
C SER A 62 -21.32 1.86 -24.95
N PHE A 63 -21.36 2.85 -24.07
CA PHE A 63 -22.51 3.70 -23.78
C PHE A 63 -22.27 5.16 -24.17
N ALA A 64 -21.33 5.42 -25.09
CA ALA A 64 -20.97 6.76 -25.55
C ALA A 64 -20.62 7.75 -24.42
N GLY A 65 -20.09 7.25 -23.29
CA GLY A 65 -19.80 8.09 -22.13
C GLY A 65 -20.96 8.23 -21.13
N ASP A 66 -22.16 7.74 -21.45
CA ASP A 66 -23.34 7.97 -20.63
C ASP A 66 -23.48 6.93 -19.50
N PHE A 67 -23.04 7.33 -18.32
CA PHE A 67 -23.16 6.53 -17.11
C PHE A 67 -24.62 6.26 -16.71
N THR A 68 -25.56 7.16 -17.03
CA THR A 68 -26.98 6.98 -16.70
C THR A 68 -27.56 5.81 -17.48
N VAL A 69 -27.21 5.70 -18.76
CA VAL A 69 -27.63 4.59 -19.62
C VAL A 69 -26.98 3.28 -19.15
N LEU A 70 -25.68 3.28 -18.84
CA LEU A 70 -25.00 2.12 -18.25
C LEU A 70 -25.72 1.65 -16.98
N TRP A 71 -26.00 2.58 -16.05
CA TRP A 71 -26.66 2.27 -14.79
C TRP A 71 -28.06 1.72 -14.97
N LYS A 72 -28.82 2.24 -15.94
CA LYS A 72 -30.13 1.71 -16.29
C LYS A 72 -30.04 0.27 -16.81
N ASN A 73 -29.04 -0.03 -17.64
CA ASN A 73 -28.82 -1.40 -18.14
C ASN A 73 -28.47 -2.36 -16.99
N ILE A 74 -27.56 -1.96 -16.09
CA ILE A 74 -27.22 -2.75 -14.89
C ILE A 74 -28.47 -2.98 -14.03
N LYS A 75 -29.29 -1.96 -13.80
CA LYS A 75 -30.51 -2.08 -12.98
C LYS A 75 -31.60 -2.95 -13.61
N ASN A 76 -31.65 -3.07 -14.94
CA ASN A 76 -32.69 -3.82 -15.61
C ASN A 76 -32.35 -5.31 -15.77
N ASP A 77 -31.10 -5.70 -15.49
CA ASP A 77 -30.62 -7.07 -15.59
C ASP A 77 -30.19 -7.57 -14.20
N GLU A 78 -30.83 -8.64 -13.72
CA GLU A 78 -30.61 -9.14 -12.36
C GLU A 78 -29.21 -9.72 -12.16
N GLU A 79 -28.61 -10.30 -13.21
CA GLU A 79 -27.28 -10.85 -13.14
C GLU A 79 -26.23 -9.73 -13.12
N LEU A 80 -26.41 -8.69 -13.93
CA LEU A 80 -25.54 -7.52 -13.90
C LEU A 80 -25.59 -6.79 -12.55
N LYS A 81 -26.77 -6.72 -11.90
CA LYS A 81 -26.87 -6.20 -10.53
C LYS A 81 -26.02 -6.99 -9.55
N ILE A 82 -26.08 -8.33 -9.61
CA ILE A 82 -25.33 -9.21 -8.71
C ILE A 82 -23.83 -8.96 -8.89
N ILE A 83 -23.34 -9.02 -10.14
CA ILE A 83 -21.92 -8.79 -10.45
C ILE A 83 -21.48 -7.39 -9.98
N TYR A 84 -22.30 -6.37 -10.21
CA TYR A 84 -21.98 -5.02 -9.78
C TYR A 84 -21.95 -4.88 -8.25
N SER A 85 -22.87 -5.55 -7.54
CA SER A 85 -22.86 -5.61 -6.08
C SER A 85 -21.61 -6.31 -5.53
N GLU A 86 -21.18 -7.40 -6.17
CA GLU A 86 -19.92 -8.08 -5.84
C GLU A 86 -18.71 -7.16 -6.04
N ILE A 87 -18.65 -6.45 -7.17
CA ILE A 87 -17.61 -5.45 -7.45
C ILE A 87 -17.58 -4.38 -6.34
N GLN A 88 -18.74 -3.85 -5.92
CA GLN A 88 -18.79 -2.87 -4.83
C GLN A 88 -18.33 -3.47 -3.50
N SER A 89 -18.71 -4.71 -3.21
CA SER A 89 -18.32 -5.42 -1.99
C SER A 89 -16.80 -5.61 -1.94
N ILE A 90 -16.19 -6.06 -3.04
CA ILE A 90 -14.76 -6.32 -3.09
C ILE A 90 -13.92 -5.04 -3.05
N LEU A 91 -14.37 -3.95 -3.69
CA LEU A 91 -13.71 -2.65 -3.58
C LEU A 91 -13.66 -2.14 -2.14
N LYS A 92 -14.72 -2.38 -1.34
CA LYS A 92 -14.72 -2.05 0.09
C LYS A 92 -13.70 -2.90 0.86
N LYS A 93 -13.61 -4.19 0.55
CA LYS A 93 -12.63 -5.10 1.18
C LYS A 93 -11.19 -4.70 0.86
N ILE A 94 -10.90 -4.40 -0.41
CA ILE A 94 -9.60 -3.90 -0.85
C ILE A 94 -9.23 -2.65 -0.06
N LYS A 95 -10.13 -1.66 0.01
CA LYS A 95 -9.88 -0.42 0.73
C LYS A 95 -9.57 -0.68 2.21
N ALA A 96 -10.38 -1.49 2.89
CA ALA A 96 -10.14 -1.81 4.29
C ALA A 96 -8.77 -2.46 4.51
N GLN A 97 -8.39 -3.41 3.64
CA GLN A 97 -7.09 -4.07 3.74
C GLN A 97 -5.91 -3.13 3.43
N ASP A 98 -6.09 -2.20 2.49
CA ASP A 98 -5.09 -1.18 2.18
C ASP A 98 -4.88 -0.21 3.34
N ASP A 99 -5.96 0.22 3.97
CA ASP A 99 -5.89 1.08 5.15
C ASP A 99 -5.10 0.38 6.28
N GLU A 100 -5.34 -0.91 6.51
CA GLU A 100 -4.55 -1.71 7.45
C GLU A 100 -3.08 -1.81 7.05
N ASN A 101 -2.79 -2.08 5.77
CA ASN A 101 -1.43 -2.19 5.26
C ASN A 101 -0.67 -0.87 5.39
N MET A 102 -1.33 0.26 5.12
CA MET A 102 -0.75 1.59 5.31
C MET A 102 -0.41 1.85 6.78
N GLU A 103 -1.29 1.47 7.70
CA GLU A 103 -1.02 1.60 9.14
C GLU A 103 0.16 0.74 9.58
N LYS A 104 0.27 -0.51 9.09
CA LYS A 104 1.44 -1.37 9.32
C LYS A 104 2.73 -0.73 8.79
N ALA A 105 2.72 -0.27 7.54
CA ALA A 105 3.88 0.39 6.93
C ALA A 105 4.30 1.68 7.68
N ARG A 106 3.33 2.47 8.16
CA ARG A 106 3.59 3.67 8.98
C ARG A 106 4.28 3.32 10.30
N LYS A 107 3.83 2.26 10.97
CA LYS A 107 4.44 1.78 12.21
C LYS A 107 5.88 1.34 11.99
N GLU A 108 6.15 0.59 10.94
CA GLU A 108 7.53 0.17 10.60
C GLU A 108 8.43 1.36 10.27
N LYS A 109 7.92 2.36 9.53
CA LYS A 109 8.65 3.61 9.27
C LYS A 109 9.01 4.35 10.57
N LEU A 110 8.10 4.39 11.54
CA LEU A 110 8.36 5.05 12.83
C LEU A 110 9.45 4.32 13.61
N LYS A 111 9.39 2.99 13.68
CA LYS A 111 10.45 2.17 14.32
C LYS A 111 11.82 2.44 13.69
N LEU A 112 11.91 2.36 12.36
CA LEU A 112 13.16 2.64 11.64
C LEU A 112 13.68 4.05 11.91
N SER A 113 12.79 5.05 11.96
CA SER A 113 13.17 6.42 12.30
C SER A 113 13.77 6.52 13.71
N ASP A 114 13.20 5.81 14.68
CA ASP A 114 13.68 5.83 16.06
C ASP A 114 15.00 5.04 16.22
N ASP A 115 15.15 3.94 15.49
CA ASP A 115 16.42 3.21 15.42
C ASP A 115 17.55 4.08 14.85
N ILE A 116 17.27 4.84 13.77
CA ILE A 116 18.24 5.79 13.20
C ILE A 116 18.64 6.87 14.21
N LYS A 117 17.67 7.40 14.97
CA LYS A 117 17.97 8.38 16.04
C LYS A 117 18.84 7.77 17.12
N SER A 118 18.54 6.53 17.54
CA SER A 118 19.31 5.80 18.54
C SER A 118 20.76 5.57 18.11
N VAL A 119 20.97 5.15 16.85
CA VAL A 119 22.31 4.99 16.26
C VAL A 119 23.05 6.33 16.22
N ARG A 120 22.37 7.41 15.83
CA ARG A 120 22.96 8.76 15.80
C ARG A 120 23.38 9.24 17.19
N HIS A 121 22.53 9.04 18.20
CA HIS A 121 22.85 9.40 19.58
C HIS A 121 24.01 8.57 20.14
N THR A 122 24.03 7.27 19.86
CA THR A 122 25.14 6.39 20.24
C THR A 122 26.45 6.85 19.61
N GLY A 123 26.44 7.20 18.32
CA GLY A 123 27.61 7.74 17.64
C GLY A 123 28.09 9.09 18.22
N GLN A 124 27.17 9.97 18.62
CA GLN A 124 27.51 11.22 19.30
C GLN A 124 28.11 10.98 20.69
N ALA A 125 27.54 10.06 21.48
CA ALA A 125 28.06 9.69 22.78
C ALA A 125 29.49 9.12 22.66
N MET A 126 29.71 8.19 21.74
CA MET A 126 31.03 7.60 21.50
C MET A 126 32.09 8.61 21.04
N ARG A 127 31.71 9.66 20.28
CA ARG A 127 32.61 10.80 20.00
C ARG A 127 32.92 11.60 21.27
N GLY A 128 31.92 11.84 22.12
CA GLY A 128 32.12 12.50 23.42
C GLY A 128 33.06 11.74 24.37
N TYR A 129 33.10 10.40 24.25
CA TYR A 129 34.03 9.54 25.00
C TYR A 129 35.39 9.33 24.32
N GLY A 130 35.67 9.98 23.18
CA GLY A 130 36.96 9.88 22.47
C GLY A 130 37.22 8.52 21.82
N VAL A 131 36.18 7.70 21.62
CA VAL A 131 36.30 6.32 21.09
C VAL A 131 36.43 6.32 19.56
N ILE A 132 35.79 7.27 18.88
CA ILE A 132 35.67 7.28 17.40
C ILE A 132 36.65 8.27 16.73
N ASP A 133 36.95 9.38 17.39
CA ASP A 133 37.98 10.31 16.96
C ASP A 133 39.10 10.18 17.97
N GLY A 134 40.30 9.73 17.56
CA GLY A 134 41.48 9.53 18.43
C GLY A 134 42.05 10.82 19.06
N ARG A 135 41.18 11.76 19.45
CA ARG A 135 41.49 12.95 20.21
C ARG A 135 41.32 12.62 21.69
N SER A 136 42.38 12.89 22.44
CA SER A 136 42.48 12.74 23.89
C SER A 136 41.17 13.07 24.60
N PRO A 137 40.69 12.23 25.54
CA PRO A 137 39.53 12.57 26.34
C PRO A 137 39.80 13.90 27.03
N ASN A 138 38.93 14.89 26.80
CA ASN A 138 38.92 16.10 27.59
C ASN A 138 38.47 15.69 28.99
N PHE A 139 39.41 15.29 29.84
CA PHE A 139 39.20 15.20 31.28
C PHE A 139 38.73 16.57 31.75
N GLY A 140 37.43 16.70 31.98
CA GLY A 140 36.88 17.84 32.70
C GLY A 140 37.53 17.85 34.08
N ALA A 141 38.45 18.79 34.30
CA ALA A 141 38.97 19.08 35.62
C ALA A 141 37.79 19.57 36.48
N PHE A 142 37.24 18.67 37.31
CA PHE A 142 36.41 19.05 38.44
C PHE A 142 37.31 19.80 39.42
N ILE A 143 37.31 21.13 39.34
CA ILE A 143 37.86 21.97 40.39
C ILE A 143 36.78 22.08 41.46
N ASP A 144 36.93 21.31 42.53
CA ASP A 144 36.19 21.51 43.77
C ASP A 144 36.66 22.82 44.41
N THR A 145 35.87 23.89 44.24
CA THR A 145 36.00 25.09 45.06
C THR A 145 34.90 25.10 46.11
N LYS A 146 35.09 24.32 47.17
CA LYS A 146 34.50 24.64 48.48
C LYS A 146 35.52 25.43 49.30
N LYS A 147 35.20 26.70 49.55
CA LYS A 147 35.70 27.51 50.65
C LYS A 147 34.53 27.90 51.53
#